data_AF-A0A0Q9D0C0-F1
#
_entry.id   AF-A0A0Q9D0C0-F1
#
_cell.length_a   1.000
_cell.length_b   1.000
_cell.length_c   1.000
_cell.angle_alpha   90.00
_cell.angle_beta   90.00
_cell.angle_gamma   90.00
#
_symmetry.space_group_name_H-M   'P 1'
#
loop_
_entity.id
_entity.type
_entity.pdbx_description
1 polymer ?
#
loop_
_entity_poly.entity_id
_entity_poly.type
_entity_poly.pdbx_seq_one_letter_code
_entity_poly.pdbx_strand_id
1 'polypeptide(L)'
;MHVRHTDHLLVLGGTMLLGLVDLREGTEHFRRSTVLELSGTEPTMVSIETGVAHGFYFPEPADILYSVTHYWDPVTDELGCRWDDAGLGLDWPVSDPILSPRDQNAKSLNALLEELRDTKDKPW
;
A
#
# COMPACT_ATOMS: atom_id res chain seq x y z
N MET A 1 -3.97 -1.70 -2.35
CA MET A 1 -4.79 -0.47 -2.19
C MET A 1 -6.23 -0.89 -2.00
N HIS A 2 -6.94 -0.19 -1.14
CA HIS A 2 -8.34 -0.45 -0.84
C HIS A 2 -9.25 0.69 -1.28
N VAL A 3 -10.47 0.33 -1.66
CA VAL A 3 -11.51 1.26 -2.09
C VAL A 3 -12.66 1.36 -1.09
N ARG A 4 -12.71 0.45 -0.10
CA ARG A 4 -13.74 0.37 0.93
C ARG A 4 -13.17 0.46 2.33
N HIS A 5 -12.08 -0.24 2.63
CA HIS A 5 -11.53 -0.27 3.99
C HIS A 5 -10.28 0.58 4.19
N THR A 6 -10.15 1.06 5.42
CA THR A 6 -8.93 1.68 5.97
C THR A 6 -8.14 0.63 6.74
N ASP A 7 -6.83 0.64 6.54
CA ASP A 7 -5.89 -0.19 7.29
C ASP A 7 -5.29 0.61 8.44
N HIS A 8 -5.06 -0.06 9.57
CA HIS A 8 -4.23 0.47 10.65
C HIS A 8 -3.08 -0.50 10.91
N LEU A 9 -1.87 0.00 10.70
CA LEU A 9 -0.62 -0.75 10.79
C LEU A 9 0.18 -0.31 12.00
N LEU A 10 0.72 -1.29 12.72
CA LEU A 10 1.66 -1.09 13.80
C LEU A 10 2.76 -2.15 13.71
N VAL A 11 4.02 -1.74 13.84
CA VAL A 11 5.15 -2.68 13.99
C VAL A 11 5.35 -2.96 15.47
N LEU A 12 5.36 -4.24 15.84
CA LEU A 12 5.57 -4.72 17.21
C LEU A 12 7.03 -5.12 17.46
N GLY A 13 7.71 -5.60 16.41
CA GLY A 13 9.12 -6.01 16.46
C GLY A 13 9.75 -5.90 15.09
N GLY A 14 11.05 -5.61 15.03
CA GLY A 14 11.77 -5.34 13.79
C GLY A 14 11.44 -3.98 13.18
N THR A 15 11.65 -3.87 11.86
CA THR A 15 11.54 -2.62 11.09
C THR A 15 10.75 -2.85 9.80
N MET A 16 9.93 -1.87 9.40
CA MET A 16 9.17 -1.86 8.15
C MET A 16 9.34 -0.54 7.43
N LEU A 17 9.56 -0.58 6.12
CA LEU A 17 9.37 0.56 5.23
C LEU A 17 7.98 0.47 4.61
N LEU A 18 7.15 1.48 4.88
CA LEU A 18 5.80 1.62 4.36
C LEU A 18 5.79 2.65 3.23
N GLY A 19 5.68 2.17 2.00
CA GLY A 19 5.50 3.01 0.82
C GLY A 19 4.04 3.39 0.66
N LEU A 20 3.76 4.67 0.43
CA LEU A 20 2.42 5.22 0.28
C LEU A 20 2.36 6.08 -0.98
N VAL A 21 1.32 5.92 -1.78
CA VAL A 21 1.04 6.74 -2.97
C VAL A 21 -0.44 7.11 -3.00
N ASP A 22 -0.74 8.40 -3.02
CA ASP A 22 -2.12 8.88 -3.07
C ASP A 22 -2.69 8.76 -4.50
N LEU A 23 -3.64 7.85 -4.70
CA LEU A 23 -4.32 7.64 -5.99
C LEU A 23 -5.73 8.24 -6.01
N ARG A 24 -6.05 9.14 -5.08
CA ARG A 24 -7.33 9.84 -5.02
C ARG A 24 -7.37 10.97 -6.03
N GLU A 25 -7.88 10.67 -7.21
CA GLU A 25 -8.09 11.65 -8.30
C GLU A 25 -8.88 12.87 -7.79
N GLY A 26 -8.46 14.07 -8.20
CA GLY A 26 -9.11 15.33 -7.81
C GLY A 26 -8.61 15.95 -6.50
N THR A 27 -7.80 15.24 -5.71
CA THR A 27 -7.14 15.80 -4.52
C THR A 27 -5.86 16.56 -4.89
N GLU A 28 -5.43 17.50 -4.04
CA GLU A 28 -4.15 18.22 -4.22
C GLU A 28 -2.90 17.33 -4.02
N HIS A 29 -3.12 16.12 -3.51
CA HIS A 29 -2.10 15.14 -3.20
C HIS A 29 -2.02 14.00 -4.20
N PHE A 30 -2.88 13.99 -5.24
CA PHE A 30 -2.86 12.96 -6.27
C PHE A 30 -1.44 12.74 -6.84
N ARG A 31 -1.00 11.47 -6.81
CA ARG A 31 0.34 10.98 -7.18
C ARG A 31 1.51 11.46 -6.31
N ARG A 32 1.24 12.06 -5.14
CA ARG A 32 2.30 12.25 -4.14
C ARG A 32 2.61 10.90 -3.50
N SER A 33 3.90 10.65 -3.33
CA SER A 33 4.42 9.44 -2.71
C SER A 33 5.27 9.78 -1.48
N THR A 34 5.35 8.83 -0.55
CA THR A 34 6.30 8.89 0.57
C THR A 34 6.64 7.47 1.02
N VAL A 35 7.78 7.33 1.68
CA VAL A 35 8.17 6.11 2.39
C VAL A 35 8.34 6.45 3.85
N LEU A 36 7.64 5.74 4.73
CA LEU A 36 7.76 5.87 6.19
C LEU A 36 8.56 4.69 6.73
N GLU A 37 9.48 4.94 7.64
CA GLU A 37 10.12 3.89 8.43
C GLU A 37 9.37 3.73 9.75
N LEU A 38 8.89 2.52 10.03
CA LEU A 38 8.23 2.14 11.27
C LEU A 38 9.07 1.09 11.99
N SER A 39 9.21 1.22 13.32
CA SER A 39 9.99 0.31 14.14
C SER A 39 9.19 -0.16 15.35
N GLY A 40 9.38 -1.43 15.73
CA GLY A 40 8.86 -1.95 17.00
C GLY A 40 9.51 -1.33 18.24
N THR A 41 10.65 -0.65 18.09
CA THR A 41 11.32 0.06 19.20
C THR A 41 10.71 1.42 19.52
N GLU A 42 10.03 2.03 18.53
CA GLU A 42 9.29 3.29 18.68
C GLU A 42 7.91 3.11 18.04
N PRO A 43 6.99 2.42 18.75
CA PRO A 43 5.73 1.99 18.16
C PRO A 43 4.88 3.17 17.70
N THR A 44 4.67 3.26 16.39
CA THR A 44 3.81 4.27 15.76
C THR A 44 2.74 3.56 14.95
N MET A 45 1.48 3.92 15.17
CA MET A 45 0.36 3.40 14.37
C MET A 45 0.10 4.32 13.18
N VAL A 46 0.09 3.76 11.98
CA VAL A 46 -0.27 4.48 10.75
C VAL A 46 -1.64 4.03 10.29
N SER A 47 -2.51 4.98 9.97
CA SER A 47 -3.80 4.71 9.32
C SER A 47 -3.68 5.04 7.83
N ILE A 48 -4.04 4.09 6.98
CA ILE A 48 -3.97 4.21 5.52
C ILE A 48 -5.41 4.24 5.00
N GLU A 49 -5.83 5.43 4.58
CA GLU A 49 -7.18 5.64 4.07
C GLU A 49 -7.37 5.01 2.69
N THR A 50 -8.64 4.73 2.37
CA THR A 50 -9.04 4.29 1.02
C THR A 50 -8.49 5.21 -0.08
N GLY A 51 -8.13 4.61 -1.21
CA GLY A 51 -7.52 5.32 -2.34
C GLY A 51 -6.03 5.64 -2.17
N VAL A 52 -5.41 5.32 -1.04
CA VAL A 52 -3.95 5.38 -0.87
C VAL A 52 -3.35 4.00 -1.17
N ALA A 53 -2.64 3.89 -2.28
CA ALA A 53 -1.88 2.70 -2.60
C ALA A 53 -0.73 2.55 -1.62
N HIS A 54 -0.49 1.33 -1.17
CA HIS A 54 0.52 1.05 -0.17
C HIS A 54 1.19 -0.29 -0.43
N GLY A 55 2.44 -0.38 0.01
CA GLY A 55 3.24 -1.60 0.02
C GLY A 55 4.21 -1.56 1.20
N PHE A 56 4.72 -2.72 1.60
CA PHE A 56 5.62 -2.85 2.73
C PHE A 56 6.87 -3.63 2.35
N TYR A 57 8.02 -3.17 2.86
CA TYR A 57 9.29 -3.88 2.77
C TYR A 57 9.85 -4.09 4.17
N PHE A 58 10.23 -5.32 4.46
CA PHE A 58 10.83 -5.72 5.73
C PHE A 58 12.31 -6.08 5.48
N PRO A 59 13.27 -5.22 5.88
CA PRO A 59 14.69 -5.53 5.76
C PRO A 59 15.15 -6.65 6.69
N GLU A 60 14.37 -6.95 7.72
CA GLU A 60 14.61 -7.98 8.73
C GLU A 60 13.29 -8.65 9.13
N PRO A 61 13.30 -9.80 9.83
CA PRO A 61 12.08 -10.38 10.39
C PRO A 61 11.37 -9.37 11.30
N ALA A 62 10.07 -9.17 11.06
CA ALA A 62 9.26 -8.21 11.78
C ALA A 62 7.90 -8.81 12.14
N ASP A 63 7.37 -8.35 13.27
CA ASP A 63 6.02 -8.66 13.72
C ASP A 63 5.15 -7.40 13.54
N ILE A 64 4.02 -7.55 12.85
CA ILE A 64 3.07 -6.46 12.63
C ILE A 64 1.71 -6.78 13.22
N LEU A 65 1.05 -5.75 13.74
CA LEU A 65 -0.38 -5.77 14.01
C LEU A 65 -1.09 -5.04 12.88
N TYR A 66 -2.06 -5.72 12.29
CA TYR A 66 -2.88 -5.20 11.20
C TYR A 66 -4.33 -5.23 11.67
N SER A 67 -4.98 -4.06 11.70
CA SER A 67 -6.43 -3.99 11.92
C SER A 67 -7.11 -3.27 10.77
N VAL A 68 -8.34 -3.67 10.48
CA VAL A 68 -9.10 -3.22 9.31
C VAL A 68 -10.50 -2.78 9.73
N THR A 69 -11.04 -1.81 9.01
CA THR A 69 -12.40 -1.30 9.25
C THR A 69 -13.50 -2.18 8.66
N HIS A 70 -13.17 -3.06 7.71
CA HIS A 70 -14.11 -3.98 7.08
C HIS A 70 -13.54 -5.39 7.00
N TYR A 71 -14.43 -6.36 6.78
CA TYR A 71 -14.01 -7.73 6.55
C TYR A 71 -13.34 -7.87 5.17
N TRP A 72 -12.37 -8.76 5.09
CA TRP A 72 -11.59 -9.03 3.88
C TRP A 72 -12.47 -9.35 2.65
N ASP A 73 -12.26 -8.61 1.56
CA ASP A 73 -12.85 -8.85 0.23
C ASP A 73 -11.77 -8.73 -0.86
N PRO A 74 -11.15 -9.85 -1.26
CA PRO A 74 -10.07 -9.84 -2.25
C PRO A 74 -10.53 -9.55 -3.67
N VAL A 75 -11.84 -9.62 -3.95
CA VAL A 75 -12.38 -9.50 -5.31
C VAL A 75 -12.65 -8.05 -5.64
N THR A 76 -13.21 -7.29 -4.69
CA THR A 76 -13.66 -5.91 -4.96
C THR A 76 -12.87 -4.85 -4.21
N ASP A 77 -12.15 -5.21 -3.14
CA ASP A 77 -11.48 -4.23 -2.29
C ASP A 77 -9.95 -4.34 -2.29
N GLU A 78 -9.36 -5.32 -2.95
CA GLU A 78 -7.91 -5.44 -3.02
C GLU A 78 -7.37 -5.22 -4.43
N LEU A 79 -7.06 -3.97 -4.75
CA LEU A 79 -6.44 -3.59 -6.01
C LEU A 79 -4.92 -3.46 -5.84
N GLY A 80 -4.15 -3.75 -6.90
CA GLY A 80 -2.70 -3.72 -6.82
C GLY A 80 -2.01 -3.54 -8.18
N CYS A 81 -0.78 -3.05 -8.10
CA CYS A 81 0.17 -2.98 -9.20
C CYS A 81 1.53 -3.50 -8.73
N ARG A 82 2.46 -3.69 -9.67
CA ARG A 82 3.86 -4.03 -9.38
C ARG A 82 4.46 -2.98 -8.43
N TRP A 83 5.23 -3.46 -7.47
CA TRP A 83 5.80 -2.65 -6.39
C TRP A 83 6.87 -1.66 -6.86
N ASP A 84 7.55 -1.97 -7.97
CA ASP A 84 8.65 -1.23 -8.58
C ASP A 84 8.22 -0.43 -9.83
N ASP A 85 6.93 -0.13 -10.00
CA ASP A 85 6.48 0.75 -11.07
C ASP A 85 7.05 2.16 -10.84
N ALA A 86 7.81 2.67 -11.81
CA ALA A 86 8.42 4.00 -11.71
C ALA A 86 7.40 5.12 -11.51
N GLY A 87 6.14 4.93 -11.94
CA GLY A 87 5.07 5.89 -11.72
C GLY A 87 4.61 6.02 -10.27
N LEU A 88 4.98 5.07 -9.39
CA LEU A 88 4.71 5.15 -7.94
C LEU A 88 5.63 6.14 -7.23
N GLY A 89 6.82 6.40 -7.76
CA GLY A 89 7.79 7.30 -7.13
C GLY A 89 8.23 6.84 -5.73
N LEU A 90 8.30 5.52 -5.51
CA LEU A 90 8.77 4.91 -4.25
C LEU A 90 10.23 4.47 -4.43
N ASP A 91 11.11 4.94 -3.55
CA ASP A 91 12.54 4.60 -3.57
C ASP A 91 12.81 3.47 -2.56
N TRP A 92 12.65 2.24 -3.02
CA TRP A 92 12.85 1.05 -2.20
C TRP A 92 14.34 0.69 -2.10
N PRO A 93 14.90 0.43 -0.90
CA PRO A 93 16.30 0.03 -0.74
C PRO A 93 16.52 -1.46 -1.03
N VAL A 94 15.87 -2.01 -2.06
CA VAL A 94 15.94 -3.42 -2.46
C VAL A 94 15.76 -3.57 -3.96
N SER A 95 16.56 -4.44 -4.58
CA SER A 95 16.47 -4.75 -6.01
C SER A 95 15.90 -6.12 -6.31
N ASP A 96 15.97 -7.07 -5.36
CA ASP A 96 15.51 -8.46 -5.53
C ASP A 96 14.75 -8.92 -4.28
N PRO A 97 13.53 -8.43 -4.05
CA PRO A 97 12.74 -8.78 -2.86
C PRO A 97 12.09 -10.16 -2.99
N ILE A 98 11.81 -10.78 -1.84
CA ILE A 98 10.93 -11.95 -1.78
C ILE A 98 9.49 -11.47 -1.95
N LEU A 99 8.83 -11.90 -3.01
CA LEU A 99 7.48 -11.49 -3.37
C LEU A 99 6.50 -12.65 -3.29
N SER A 100 5.24 -12.34 -2.96
CA SER A 100 4.15 -13.29 -3.11
C SER A 100 3.89 -13.61 -4.60
N PRO A 101 3.26 -14.75 -4.94
CA PRO A 101 2.85 -15.01 -6.32
C PRO A 101 1.92 -13.92 -6.89
N ARG A 102 1.11 -13.28 -6.06
CA ARG A 102 0.25 -12.17 -6.48
C ARG A 102 1.08 -10.97 -6.92
N ASP A 103 2.06 -10.58 -6.13
CA ASP A 103 2.89 -9.39 -6.41
C ASP A 103 3.87 -9.62 -7.57
N GLN A 104 4.38 -10.85 -7.71
CA GLN A 104 5.20 -11.26 -8.87
C GLN A 104 4.43 -11.12 -10.19
N ASN A 105 3.12 -11.33 -10.17
CA ASN A 105 2.25 -11.27 -11.35
C ASN A 105 1.42 -9.97 -11.40
N ALA A 106 1.72 -8.99 -10.56
CA ALA A 106 0.99 -7.74 -10.52
C ALA A 106 1.20 -6.94 -11.81
N LYS A 107 0.14 -6.26 -12.26
CA LYS A 107 0.16 -5.45 -13.49
C LYS A 107 0.84 -4.10 -13.26
N SER A 108 0.99 -3.30 -14.30
CA SER A 108 1.52 -1.93 -14.18
C SER A 108 0.59 -1.01 -13.38
N LEU A 109 1.14 0.11 -12.90
CA LEU A 109 0.33 1.17 -12.28
C LEU A 109 -0.77 1.68 -13.23
N ASN A 110 -0.49 1.76 -14.53
CA ASN A 110 -1.51 2.17 -15.51
C ASN A 110 -2.71 1.21 -15.54
N ALA A 111 -2.49 -0.10 -15.44
CA ALA A 111 -3.59 -1.06 -15.37
C ALA A 111 -4.43 -0.89 -14.10
N LEU A 112 -3.78 -0.61 -12.97
CA LEU A 112 -4.47 -0.28 -11.71
C LEU A 112 -5.30 1.00 -11.85
N LEU A 113 -4.77 2.04 -12.50
CA LEU A 113 -5.50 3.29 -12.73
C LEU A 113 -6.71 3.10 -13.65
N GLU A 114 -6.61 2.24 -14.66
CA GLU A 114 -7.74 1.86 -15.52
C GLU A 114 -8.83 1.13 -14.72
N GLU A 115 -8.46 0.15 -13.90
CA GLU A 115 -9.38 -0.58 -13.03
C GLU A 115 -10.04 0.35 -11.99
N LEU A 116 -9.28 1.30 -11.45
CA LEU A 116 -9.80 2.33 -10.57
C LEU A 116 -10.80 3.24 -11.25
N ARG A 117 -10.57 3.64 -12.50
CA ARG A 117 -11.51 4.48 -13.25
C ARG A 117 -12.88 3.78 -13.40
N ASP A 118 -12.87 2.47 -13.55
CA ASP A 118 -14.07 1.66 -13.75
C ASP A 118 -14.78 1.30 -12.42
N THR A 119 -14.08 1.51 -11.29
CA THR A 119 -14.64 1.33 -9.94
C THR A 119 -15.62 2.46 -9.62
N LYS A 120 -16.89 2.10 -9.38
CA LYS A 120 -17.95 3.03 -8.97
C LYS A 120 -17.89 3.32 -7.47
N ASP A 121 -18.49 4.44 -7.06
CA ASP A 121 -18.71 4.81 -5.65
C ASP A 121 -17.43 4.90 -4.80
N LYS A 122 -16.39 5.57 -5.35
CA LYS A 122 -15.18 5.90 -4.60
C LYS A 122 -15.55 6.81 -3.42
N PRO A 123 -15.14 6.48 -2.17
CA PRO A 123 -15.53 7.26 -0.99
C PRO A 123 -14.76 8.58 -0.81
N TRP A 124 -13.87 8.93 -1.75
CA TRP A 124 -13.06 10.15 -1.73
C TRP A 124 -13.44 11.13 -2.85
#